data_AF-A0A6G3XY01-F1
#
_entry.id   AF-A0A6G3XY01-F1
#
_cell.length_a   1.000
_cell.length_b   1.000
_cell.length_c   1.000
_cell.angle_alpha   90.00
_cell.angle_beta   90.00
_cell.angle_gamma   90.00
#
_symmetry.space_group_name_H-M   'P 1'
#
loop_
_entity.id
_entity.type
_entity.pdbx_description
1 polymer ?
#
loop_
_entity_poly.entity_id
_entity_poly.type
_entity_poly.pdbx_seq_one_letter_code
_entity_poly.pdbx_strand_id
1 'polypeptide(L)'
;RPYDRDRRGFALGEGAMTLCLERESSARARGARIYARILGHRALNEANHATSMDLVGDVTASVVAGVLDDAGRKPEEIGYVCGHGTATRYNDIAESRAL
;
A
#
# COMPACT_ATOMS: atom_id res chain seq x y z
N ARG A 1 -13.15 5.39 12.56
CA ARG A 1 -12.54 4.10 12.20
C ARG A 1 -12.44 4.06 10.68
N PRO A 2 -11.36 3.54 10.10
CA PRO A 2 -11.23 3.46 8.64
C PRO A 2 -12.39 2.67 8.03
N TYR A 3 -12.90 3.14 6.89
CA TYR A 3 -14.00 2.56 6.10
C TYR A 3 -15.37 2.52 6.79
N ASP A 4 -15.47 3.00 8.03
CA ASP A 4 -16.72 3.07 8.78
C ASP A 4 -17.63 4.19 8.23
N ARG A 5 -18.95 3.97 8.25
CA ARG A 5 -19.96 4.98 7.85
C ARG A 5 -19.79 6.26 8.66
N ASP A 6 -19.54 6.14 9.96
CA ASP A 6 -19.54 7.22 10.93
C ASP A 6 -18.10 7.70 11.26
N ARG A 7 -17.15 7.48 10.32
CA ARG A 7 -15.74 7.87 10.43
C ARG A 7 -15.53 9.38 10.63
N ARG A 8 -14.53 9.74 11.44
CA ARG A 8 -14.28 11.13 11.90
C ARG A 8 -12.83 11.56 11.73
N GLY A 9 -12.10 10.98 10.78
CA GLY A 9 -10.66 11.21 10.60
C GLY A 9 -9.79 10.29 11.45
N PHE A 10 -8.49 10.53 11.39
CA PHE A 10 -7.46 9.70 12.02
C PHE A 10 -7.25 10.07 13.49
N ALA A 11 -6.74 9.11 14.26
CA ALA A 11 -6.21 9.36 15.60
C ALA A 11 -4.68 9.31 15.53
N LEU A 12 -4.01 10.29 16.12
CA LEU A 12 -2.55 10.34 16.11
C LEU A 12 -1.98 9.31 17.09
N GLY A 13 -0.94 8.61 16.66
CA GLY A 13 -0.17 7.68 17.48
C GLY A 13 1.29 7.69 17.05
N GLU A 14 2.17 7.25 17.93
CA GLU A 14 3.62 7.26 17.72
C GLU A 14 4.21 5.86 17.92
N GLY A 15 5.31 5.58 17.21
CA GLY A 15 6.02 4.30 17.28
C GLY A 15 7.22 4.29 16.34
N ALA A 16 8.13 3.32 16.54
CA ALA A 16 9.32 3.16 15.72
C ALA A 16 9.59 1.68 15.40
N MET A 17 10.10 1.42 14.20
CA MET A 17 10.50 0.11 13.71
C MET A 17 11.66 0.28 12.72
N THR A 18 12.56 -0.70 12.66
CA THR A 18 13.59 -0.78 11.63
C THR A 18 13.53 -2.13 10.93
N LEU A 19 13.72 -2.10 9.60
CA LEU A 19 13.84 -3.29 8.77
C LEU A 19 15.23 -3.31 8.12
N CYS A 20 15.84 -4.49 8.02
CA CYS A 20 17.07 -4.69 7.27
C CYS A 20 16.72 -5.33 5.92
N LEU A 21 17.08 -4.65 4.83
CA LEU A 21 16.86 -5.13 3.48
C LEU A 21 18.19 -5.56 2.87
N GLU A 22 18.22 -6.75 2.29
CA GLU A 22 19.37 -7.26 1.55
C GLU A 22 18.89 -8.14 0.40
N ARG A 23 19.79 -8.48 -0.52
CA ARG A 23 19.48 -9.48 -1.56
C ARG A 23 19.23 -10.84 -0.93
N GLU A 24 18.23 -11.56 -1.44
CA GLU A 24 17.91 -12.91 -0.96
C GLU A 24 19.11 -13.86 -0.99
N SER A 25 19.97 -13.75 -2.00
CA SER A 25 21.20 -14.55 -2.10
C SER A 25 22.19 -14.27 -0.96
N SER A 26 22.34 -13.00 -0.56
CA SER A 26 23.18 -12.60 0.59
C SER A 26 22.63 -13.17 1.89
N ALA A 27 21.33 -12.98 2.13
CA ALA A 27 20.64 -13.51 3.30
C ALA A 27 20.82 -15.04 3.41
N ARG A 28 20.65 -15.75 2.29
CA ARG A 28 20.83 -17.21 2.24
C ARG A 28 22.27 -17.64 2.48
N ALA A 29 23.25 -16.97 1.86
CA ALA A 29 24.66 -17.30 2.01
C ALA A 29 25.14 -17.24 3.46
N ARG A 30 24.62 -16.27 4.24
CA ARG A 30 24.95 -16.13 5.68
C ARG A 30 23.98 -16.86 6.62
N GLY A 31 23.01 -17.62 6.10
CA GLY A 31 22.02 -18.35 6.91
C GLY A 31 21.02 -17.46 7.66
N ALA A 32 20.74 -16.26 7.16
CA ALA A 32 19.81 -15.33 7.80
C ALA A 32 18.36 -15.80 7.72
N ARG A 33 17.58 -15.53 8.77
CA ARG A 33 16.12 -15.68 8.71
C ARG A 33 15.51 -14.61 7.80
N ILE A 34 14.80 -15.06 6.78
CA ILE A 34 14.03 -14.20 5.87
C ILE A 34 12.59 -14.14 6.38
N TYR A 35 12.11 -12.95 6.77
CA TYR A 35 10.75 -12.75 7.26
C TYR A 35 9.73 -12.55 6.13
N ALA A 36 10.12 -11.81 5.10
CA ALA A 36 9.30 -11.50 3.94
C ALA A 36 10.20 -11.24 2.72
N ARG A 37 9.59 -11.19 1.54
CA ARG A 37 10.22 -10.77 0.28
C ARG A 37 9.47 -9.57 -0.27
N ILE A 38 10.21 -8.60 -0.81
CA ILE A 38 9.63 -7.52 -1.61
C ILE A 38 9.63 -8.01 -3.05
N LEU A 39 8.44 -8.24 -3.60
CA LEU A 39 8.28 -8.75 -4.96
C LEU A 39 8.13 -7.63 -6.00
N GLY A 40 7.63 -6.46 -5.59
CA GLY A 40 7.45 -5.30 -6.44
C GLY A 40 7.31 -4.02 -5.62
N HIS A 41 7.55 -2.87 -6.26
CA HIS A 41 7.35 -1.54 -5.69
C HIS A 41 6.97 -0.58 -6.81
N ARG A 42 5.96 0.25 -6.56
CA ARG A 42 5.66 1.41 -7.40
C ARG A 42 5.33 2.62 -6.53
N ALA A 43 5.64 3.79 -7.07
CA ALA A 43 5.28 5.08 -6.51
C ALA A 43 4.82 6.00 -7.66
N LEU A 44 3.80 6.78 -7.40
CA LEU A 44 3.24 7.75 -8.33
C LEU A 44 2.82 9.00 -7.58
N ASN A 45 2.92 10.16 -8.24
CA ASN A 45 2.37 11.42 -7.77
C ASN A 45 1.38 11.95 -8.82
N GLU A 46 0.13 12.17 -8.42
CA GLU A 46 -0.92 12.72 -9.30
C GLU A 46 -0.58 14.11 -9.83
N ALA A 47 0.17 14.92 -9.07
CA ALA A 47 0.64 16.26 -9.45
C ALA A 47 -0.42 17.21 -10.06
N ASN A 48 -1.70 16.97 -9.78
CA ASN A 48 -2.83 17.69 -10.40
C ASN A 48 -3.43 18.77 -9.48
N HIS A 49 -3.39 18.58 -8.16
CA HIS A 49 -3.87 19.54 -7.17
C HIS A 49 -3.07 19.45 -5.88
N ALA A 50 -3.04 20.53 -5.10
CA ALA A 50 -2.27 20.59 -3.85
C ALA A 50 -2.82 19.74 -2.69
N THR A 51 -4.08 19.32 -2.73
CA THR A 51 -4.80 18.73 -1.58
C THR A 51 -5.97 17.82 -1.96
N SER A 52 -6.45 17.88 -3.20
CA SER A 52 -7.45 16.93 -3.68
C SER A 52 -6.75 15.68 -4.23
N MET A 53 -7.52 14.62 -4.37
CA MET A 53 -7.08 13.34 -4.92
C MET A 53 -8.15 12.82 -5.86
N ASP A 54 -7.78 11.91 -6.75
CA ASP A 54 -8.74 11.15 -7.54
C ASP A 54 -9.67 10.33 -6.63
N LEU A 55 -10.96 10.66 -6.64
CA LEU A 55 -11.99 9.91 -5.91
C LEU A 55 -12.56 8.74 -6.71
N VAL A 56 -12.34 8.68 -8.02
CA VAL A 56 -12.76 7.54 -8.85
C VAL A 56 -11.89 6.34 -8.51
N GLY A 57 -10.60 6.56 -8.23
CA GLY A 57 -9.66 5.54 -7.79
C GLY A 57 -8.84 4.94 -8.93
N ASP A 58 -9.03 5.40 -10.16
CA ASP A 58 -8.36 4.90 -11.37
C ASP A 58 -6.84 5.04 -11.26
N VAL A 59 -6.38 6.16 -10.71
CA VAL A 59 -4.95 6.39 -10.52
C VAL A 59 -4.36 5.34 -9.57
N THR A 60 -5.00 5.13 -8.42
CA THR A 60 -4.53 4.15 -7.42
C THR A 60 -4.64 2.73 -7.98
N ALA A 61 -5.73 2.40 -8.68
CA ALA A 61 -5.91 1.10 -9.33
C ALA A 61 -4.79 0.82 -10.35
N SER A 62 -4.37 1.84 -11.13
CA SER A 62 -3.27 1.68 -12.08
C SER A 62 -1.92 1.38 -11.40
N VAL A 63 -1.67 1.97 -10.23
CA VAL A 63 -0.46 1.71 -9.43
C VAL A 63 -0.49 0.31 -8.85
N VAL A 64 -1.65 -0.11 -8.33
CA VAL A 64 -1.87 -1.46 -7.80
C VAL A 64 -1.69 -2.52 -8.88
N ALA A 65 -2.30 -2.32 -10.06
CA ALA A 65 -2.12 -3.21 -11.21
C ALA A 65 -0.63 -3.32 -11.61
N GLY A 66 0.05 -2.17 -11.74
CA GLY A 66 1.46 -2.15 -12.12
C GLY A 66 2.38 -2.84 -11.10
N VAL A 67 2.12 -2.72 -9.80
CA VAL A 67 2.96 -3.39 -8.79
C VAL A 67 2.70 -4.90 -8.76
N LEU A 68 1.49 -5.34 -9.07
CA LEU A 68 1.17 -6.76 -9.25
C LEU A 68 1.88 -7.33 -10.49
N ASP A 69 1.90 -6.58 -11.59
CA ASP A 69 2.64 -6.93 -12.80
C ASP A 69 4.15 -7.06 -12.52
N ASP A 70 4.76 -6.08 -11.83
CA ASP A 70 6.17 -6.14 -11.45
C ASP A 70 6.48 -7.34 -10.55
N ALA A 71 5.54 -7.67 -9.65
CA ALA A 71 5.65 -8.81 -8.75
C ALA A 71 5.35 -10.16 -9.43
N GLY A 72 4.85 -10.16 -10.66
CA GLY A 72 4.37 -11.35 -11.37
C GLY A 72 3.24 -12.05 -10.63
N ARG A 73 2.33 -11.29 -10.01
CA ARG A 73 1.21 -11.80 -9.21
C ARG A 73 -0.12 -11.41 -9.81
N LYS A 74 -1.11 -12.28 -9.62
CA LYS A 74 -2.51 -11.99 -9.94
C LYS A 74 -3.23 -11.41 -8.72
N PRO A 75 -4.26 -10.57 -8.92
CA PRO A 75 -5.06 -10.03 -7.82
C PRO A 75 -5.64 -11.12 -6.90
N GLU A 76 -6.05 -12.26 -7.46
CA GLU A 76 -6.66 -13.36 -6.68
C GLU A 76 -5.67 -14.07 -5.75
N GLU A 77 -4.36 -13.88 -5.93
CA GLU A 77 -3.32 -14.40 -5.03
C GLU A 77 -3.15 -13.54 -3.76
N ILE A 78 -3.77 -12.36 -3.72
CA ILE A 78 -3.60 -11.39 -2.63
C ILE A 78 -4.64 -11.65 -1.53
N GLY A 79 -4.19 -12.29 -0.44
CA GLY A 79 -5.07 -12.59 0.70
C GLY A 79 -5.31 -11.41 1.65
N TYR A 80 -4.52 -10.33 1.55
CA TYR A 80 -4.63 -9.19 2.45
C TYR A 80 -4.08 -7.92 1.79
N VAL A 81 -4.80 -6.81 1.98
CA VAL A 81 -4.36 -5.47 1.60
C VAL A 81 -4.29 -4.60 2.85
N CYS A 82 -3.12 -4.03 3.12
CA CYS A 82 -2.96 -3.01 4.15
C CYS A 82 -3.23 -1.64 3.51
N GLY A 83 -4.47 -1.15 3.59
CA GLY A 83 -4.82 0.19 3.13
C GLY A 83 -4.12 1.28 3.93
N HIS A 84 -4.04 2.50 3.39
CA HIS A 84 -3.51 3.65 4.13
C HIS A 84 -4.51 4.10 5.20
N GLY A 85 -5.82 4.00 4.92
CA GLY A 85 -6.85 3.85 5.95
C GLY A 85 -6.88 4.98 6.98
N THR A 86 -6.87 6.24 6.54
CA THR A 86 -6.84 7.41 7.44
C THR A 86 -8.18 7.69 8.12
N ALA A 87 -9.24 6.93 7.82
CA ALA A 87 -10.59 7.19 8.33
C ALA A 87 -11.15 8.57 7.89
N THR A 88 -10.60 9.14 6.82
CA THR A 88 -11.12 10.36 6.20
C THR A 88 -12.09 10.01 5.09
N ARG A 89 -13.05 10.89 4.80
CA ARG A 89 -14.14 10.57 3.87
C ARG A 89 -13.64 10.24 2.47
N TYR A 90 -12.76 11.09 1.95
CA TYR A 90 -12.24 11.03 0.59
C TYR A 90 -11.24 9.91 0.38
N ASN A 91 -10.25 9.76 1.27
CA ASN A 91 -9.25 8.69 1.18
C ASN A 91 -9.88 7.31 1.19
N ASP A 92 -10.75 7.04 2.17
CA ASP A 92 -11.36 5.71 2.30
C ASP A 92 -12.25 5.36 1.08
N ILE A 93 -12.90 6.37 0.45
CA ILE A 93 -13.68 6.17 -0.78
C ILE A 93 -12.76 5.84 -1.96
N ALA A 94 -11.68 6.61 -2.14
CA ALA A 94 -10.73 6.40 -3.22
C ALA A 94 -10.06 5.02 -3.12
N GLU A 95 -9.59 4.64 -1.92
CA GLU A 95 -9.03 3.31 -1.68
C GLU A 95 -10.03 2.18 -1.95
N SER A 96 -11.27 2.30 -1.46
CA SER A 96 -12.29 1.25 -1.63
C SER A 96 -12.78 1.10 -3.07
N ARG A 97 -12.55 2.10 -3.93
CA ARG A 97 -12.88 2.00 -5.36
C ARG A 97 -11.73 1.44 -6.18
N ALA A 98 -10.50 1.69 -5.73
CA ALA A 98 -9.29 1.25 -6.40
C ALA A 98 -8.96 -0.23 -6.15
N LEU A 99 -9.36 -0.76 -4.99
CA LEU A 99 -9.10 -2.12 -4.51
C LEU A 99 -10.36 -2.99 -4.59
#